data_AF-A0A9E2C8E7-F1
#
_entry.id   AF-A0A9E2C8E7-F1
#
_cell.length_a   1.000
_cell.length_b   1.000
_cell.length_c   1.000
_cell.angle_alpha   90.00
_cell.angle_beta   90.00
_cell.angle_gamma   90.00
#
_symmetry.space_group_name_H-M   'P 1'
#
loop_
_entity.id
_entity.type
_entity.pdbx_description
1 polymer ?
#
loop_
_entity_poly.entity_id
_entity_poly.type
_entity_poly.pdbx_seq_one_letter_code
_entity_poly.pdbx_strand_id
1 'polypeptide(L)'
;MAALNWILRAAVFLLLLGLAARNSDQVTVRFFFGYEWRIEQSVLLLVIFFLGALFGVLAGWSFARNRPAAPVPVDGERIRTD
;
A
#
# COMPACT_ATOMS: atom_id res chain seq x y z
N MET A 1 15.88 13.42 -12.45
CA MET A 1 15.27 12.34 -11.66
C MET A 1 15.34 12.57 -10.14
N ALA A 2 16.50 12.89 -9.56
CA ALA A 2 16.65 13.04 -8.11
C ALA A 2 15.80 14.17 -7.47
N ALA A 3 15.67 15.31 -8.16
CA ALA A 3 14.86 16.44 -7.68
C ALA A 3 13.39 16.07 -7.48
N LEU A 4 12.80 15.29 -8.40
CA LEU A 4 11.42 14.82 -8.29
C LEU A 4 11.22 13.94 -7.05
N ASN A 5 12.17 13.03 -6.78
CA ASN A 5 12.12 12.17 -5.60
C ASN A 5 12.26 12.98 -4.30
N TRP A 6 13.11 14.00 -4.26
CA TRP A 6 13.25 14.90 -3.11
C TRP A 6 11.98 15.72 -2.86
N ILE A 7 11.37 16.27 -3.92
CA ILE A 7 10.09 17.00 -3.83
C ILE A 7 8.99 16.08 -3.32
N LEU A 8 8.91 14.83 -3.83
CA LEU A 8 7.93 13.86 -3.37
C LEU A 8 8.11 13.52 -1.89
N ARG A 9 9.35 13.28 -1.43
CA ARG A 9 9.64 13.04 0.00
C ARG A 9 9.26 14.23 0.87
N ALA A 10 9.56 15.45 0.44
CA ALA A 10 9.19 16.67 1.15
C ALA A 10 7.67 16.87 1.19
N ALA A 11 6.97 16.62 0.09
CA ALA A 11 5.51 16.69 0.02
C ALA A 11 4.85 15.68 0.97
N VAL A 12 5.34 14.43 0.99
CA VAL A 12 4.88 13.41 1.94
C VAL A 12 5.15 13.84 3.38
N PHE A 13 6.34 14.39 3.67
CA PHE A 13 6.66 14.90 5.01
C PHE A 13 5.72 16.02 5.43
N LEU A 14 5.48 17.02 4.57
CA LEU A 14 4.57 18.13 4.85
C LEU A 14 3.12 17.66 5.03
N LEU A 15 2.69 16.66 4.25
CA LEU A 15 1.39 16.02 4.43
C LEU A 15 1.31 15.35 5.80
N LEU A 16 2.30 14.55 6.20
CA LEU A 16 2.31 13.90 7.51
C LEU A 16 2.38 14.91 8.66
N LEU A 17 3.19 15.96 8.52
CA LEU A 17 3.30 17.05 9.50
C LEU A 17 1.99 17.82 9.61
N GLY A 18 1.40 18.20 8.48
CA GLY A 18 0.11 18.87 8.42
C GLY A 18 -1.01 18.00 8.97
N LEU A 19 -1.00 16.70 8.66
CA LEU A 19 -1.92 15.71 9.22
C LEU A 19 -1.78 15.69 10.74
N ALA A 20 -0.56 15.52 11.29
CA ALA A 20 -0.32 15.54 12.72
C ALA A 20 -0.79 16.85 13.37
N ALA A 21 -0.50 18.00 12.77
CA ALA A 21 -0.91 19.31 13.29
C ALA A 21 -2.44 19.53 13.25
N ARG A 22 -3.15 19.03 12.22
CA ARG A 22 -4.62 19.13 12.11
C ARG A 22 -5.38 18.07 12.89
N ASN A 23 -4.72 16.95 13.19
CA ASN A 23 -5.31 15.76 13.81
C ASN A 23 -4.76 15.54 15.24
N SER A 24 -4.33 16.62 15.89
CA SER A 24 -3.94 16.66 17.31
C SER A 24 -5.12 16.43 18.25
N ASP A 25 -6.35 16.50 17.74
CA ASP A 25 -7.54 16.16 18.50
C ASP A 25 -7.60 14.65 18.76
N GLN A 26 -7.78 14.30 20.04
CA GLN A 26 -7.93 12.91 20.46
C GLN A 26 -9.30 12.39 20.05
N VAL A 27 -9.32 11.33 19.22
CA VAL A 27 -10.54 10.58 18.92
C VAL A 27 -10.63 9.36 19.82
N THR A 28 -11.83 9.17 20.38
CA THR A 28 -12.16 8.03 21.22
C THR A 28 -12.76 6.91 20.37
N VAL A 29 -12.02 5.83 20.19
CA VAL A 29 -12.53 4.58 19.61
C VAL A 29 -13.21 3.78 20.71
N ARG A 30 -14.52 3.61 20.58
CA ARG A 30 -15.34 2.86 21.55
C ARG A 30 -15.46 1.42 21.09
N PHE A 31 -14.88 0.51 21.86
CA PHE A 31 -14.96 -0.92 21.65
C PHE A 31 -16.08 -1.54 22.50
N PHE A 32 -16.38 -2.80 22.24
CA PHE A 32 -17.31 -3.60 23.04
C PHE A 32 -16.81 -3.72 24.50
N PHE A 33 -17.71 -3.88 25.47
CA PHE A 33 -17.42 -3.94 26.92
C PHE A 33 -16.96 -2.63 27.59
N GLY A 34 -17.24 -1.47 26.98
CA GLY A 34 -16.92 -0.16 27.59
C GLY A 34 -15.44 0.23 27.50
N TYR A 35 -14.65 -0.51 26.72
CA TYR A 35 -13.27 -0.14 26.42
C TYR A 35 -13.24 1.06 25.48
N GLU A 36 -12.52 2.10 25.87
CA GLU A 36 -12.35 3.31 25.09
C GLU A 36 -10.86 3.57 24.86
N TRP A 37 -10.44 3.65 23.60
CA TRP A 37 -9.07 4.01 23.24
C TRP A 37 -9.05 5.43 22.70
N ARG A 38 -8.23 6.28 23.33
CA ARG A 38 -7.96 7.64 22.87
C ARG A 38 -6.69 7.63 22.04
N ILE A 39 -6.82 7.92 20.77
CA ILE A 39 -5.70 8.01 19.83
C ILE A 39 -5.85 9.29 19.00
N GLU A 40 -4.74 9.83 18.53
CA GLU A 40 -4.77 10.92 17.56
C GLU A 40 -5.38 10.43 16.23
N GLN A 41 -6.19 11.27 15.58
CA GLN A 41 -6.87 10.89 14.33
C GLN A 41 -5.87 10.52 13.22
N SER A 42 -4.69 11.13 13.22
CA SER A 42 -3.58 10.83 12.31
C SER A 42 -3.11 9.37 12.43
N VAL A 43 -2.99 8.88 13.66
CA VAL A 43 -2.56 7.50 13.97
C VAL A 43 -3.59 6.50 13.49
N LEU A 44 -4.89 6.78 13.68
CA LEU A 44 -5.97 5.90 13.21
C LEU A 44 -5.94 5.74 11.69
N LEU A 45 -5.80 6.84 10.95
CA LEU A 45 -5.69 6.82 9.48
C LEU A 45 -4.45 6.06 9.02
N LEU A 46 -3.31 6.26 9.67
CA LEU A 46 -2.07 5.54 9.37
C LEU A 46 -2.23 4.03 9.55
N VAL A 47 -2.89 3.59 10.63
CA VAL A 47 -3.14 2.16 10.90
C VAL A 47 -4.02 1.55 9.82
N ILE A 48 -5.14 2.19 9.47
CA ILE A 48 -6.04 1.69 8.43
C ILE A 48 -5.32 1.64 7.07
N PHE A 49 -4.56 2.68 6.73
CA PHE A 49 -3.76 2.70 5.52
C PHE A 49 -2.72 1.58 5.48
N PHE A 50 -2.00 1.37 6.59
CA PHE A 50 -0.99 0.33 6.69
C PHE A 50 -1.59 -1.08 6.55
N LEU A 51 -2.75 -1.31 7.15
CA LEU A 51 -3.52 -2.55 6.96
C LEU A 51 -3.92 -2.74 5.50
N GLY A 52 -4.47 -1.72 4.85
CA GLY A 52 -4.82 -1.75 3.43
C GLY A 52 -3.63 -2.03 2.52
N ALA A 53 -2.48 -1.39 2.78
CA ALA A 53 -1.24 -1.63 2.05
C ALA A 53 -0.73 -3.06 2.24
N LEU A 54 -0.77 -3.60 3.45
CA LEU A 54 -0.41 -4.98 3.75
C LEU A 54 -1.29 -5.97 2.97
N PHE A 55 -2.61 -5.76 2.98
CA PHE A 55 -3.54 -6.57 2.18
C PHE A 55 -3.25 -6.46 0.67
N GLY A 56 -2.97 -5.26 0.16
CA GLY A 56 -2.60 -5.05 -1.23
C GLY A 56 -1.33 -5.81 -1.64
N VAL A 57 -0.30 -5.78 -0.78
CA VAL A 57 0.95 -6.54 -1.00
C VAL A 57 0.68 -8.04 -0.98
N LEU A 58 -0.07 -8.54 0.01
CA LEU A 58 -0.41 -9.96 0.10
C LEU A 58 -1.21 -10.45 -1.12
N ALA A 59 -2.20 -9.66 -1.57
CA ALA A 59 -2.99 -9.97 -2.76
C ALA A 59 -2.12 -9.95 -4.03
N GLY A 60 -1.29 -8.93 -4.20
CA GLY A 60 -0.37 -8.82 -5.34
C GLY A 60 0.65 -9.96 -5.38
N TRP A 61 1.19 -10.35 -4.23
CA TRP A 61 2.11 -11.48 -4.10
C TRP A 61 1.44 -12.82 -4.45
N SER A 62 0.21 -13.05 -3.96
CA SER A 62 -0.59 -14.23 -4.30
C SER A 62 -0.87 -14.31 -5.81
N PHE A 63 -1.26 -13.19 -6.43
CA PHE A 63 -1.54 -13.14 -7.87
C PHE A 63 -0.27 -13.35 -8.71
N ALA A 64 0.86 -12.75 -8.30
CA ALA A 64 2.13 -12.92 -8.99
C ALA A 64 2.63 -14.38 -8.96
N ARG A 65 2.36 -15.10 -7.87
CA ARG A 65 2.72 -16.52 -7.72
C ARG A 65 1.91 -17.45 -8.64
N ASN A 66 0.66 -17.09 -8.94
CA ASN A 66 -0.25 -17.90 -9.76
C ASN A 66 -0.18 -17.58 -11.26
N ARG A 67 0.84 -16.85 -11.72
CA ARG A 67 1.01 -16.62 -13.17
C ARG A 67 1.31 -17.96 -13.85
N PRO A 68 0.43 -18.45 -14.75
CA PRO A 68 0.74 -19.66 -15.50
C PRO A 68 2.00 -19.41 -16.34
N ALA A 69 2.89 -20.42 -16.39
CA ALA A 69 4.10 -20.34 -17.20
C ALA A 69 3.74 -19.95 -18.63
N ALA A 70 4.52 -19.04 -19.23
CA ALA A 70 4.33 -18.64 -20.61
C ALA A 70 4.30 -19.91 -21.50
N PRO A 71 3.41 -19.98 -22.50
CA PRO A 71 3.40 -21.10 -23.43
C PRO A 71 4.80 -21.25 -24.03
N VAL A 72 5.40 -22.43 -23.89
CA VAL A 72 6.69 -22.73 -24.52
C VAL A 72 6.50 -22.58 -26.04
N PRO A 73 7.28 -21.74 -26.73
CA PRO A 73 7.18 -21.61 -28.18
C PRO A 73 7.41 -22.98 -28.82
N VAL A 74 6.41 -23.50 -29.50
CA VAL A 74 6.52 -24.75 -30.24
C VAL A 74 7.25 -24.41 -31.54
N ASP A 75 8.48 -24.90 -31.70
CA ASP A 75 9.37 -24.75 -32.88
C ASP A 75 8.80 -25.42 -34.17
N GLY A 76 7.47 -25.50 -34.32
CA GLY A 76 6.79 -26.15 -35.44
C GLY A 76 6.72 -25.32 -36.72
N GLU A 77 7.11 -24.03 -36.65
CA GLU A 77 7.03 -23.11 -37.79
C GLU A 77 8.33 -23.06 -38.61
N ARG A 78 9.41 -23.69 -38.12
CA ARG A 78 10.72 -23.70 -38.79
C ARG A 78 10.95 -24.87 -39.77
N ILE A 79 10.07 -25.88 -39.77
CA ILE A 79 10.20 -27.10 -40.60
C ILE A 79 9.19 -27.11 -41.76
N ARG A 80 8.67 -25.94 -42.15
CA ARG A 80 7.72 -25.82 -43.28
C ARG A 80 8.27 -24.99 -44.43
N THR A 81 9.53 -24.59 -44.38
CA THR A 81 10.16 -23.68 -45.34
C THR A 81 11.49 -24.21 -45.88
N ASP A 82 11.59 -25.51 -46.09
CA ASP A 82 12.72 -26.20 -46.75
C ASP A 82 12.26 -27.11 -47.90
#